data_AF-A0A1H8C3N6-F1
#
_entry.id   AF-A0A1H8C3N6-F1
#
_cell.length_a   1.000
_cell.length_b   1.000
_cell.length_c   1.000
_cell.angle_alpha   90.00
_cell.angle_beta   90.00
_cell.angle_gamma   90.00
#
_symmetry.space_group_name_H-M   'P 1'
#
loop_
_entity.id
_entity.type
_entity.pdbx_description
1 polymer ?
#
loop_
_entity_poly.entity_id
_entity_poly.type
_entity_poly.pdbx_seq_one_letter_code
_entity_poly.pdbx_strand_id
1 'polypeptide(L)'
;MVNSDSDELEGRFPAGKANLCTSSLYYDALLSACYLGRETGINRTQLAQYKKQAEELRKNIDRYFGGEVEGFNTYRYYKENDKLRSWICIPLTVGIFDRKDETIKALFSPRLWTQDGLLTESGSQTFWDRSTLYALRGVYACGETDKATEYLKFYSGQRLLGEHVPYAIEAWPEGNQRHLSAESGLYGRIITEGLFGIRPTGLHSFTLTPHLPQDWNTMNLRNVCAFGTAFDIEVKRIKQNKIEIKVSGNRKQLYKQTVRNGQAVRIHLSE
;
A
#
# COMPACT_ATOMS: atom_id res chain seq x y z
N MET A 1 10.44 -15.28 -8.59
CA MET A 1 9.02 -15.10 -8.97
C MET A 1 8.25 -16.29 -8.45
N VAL A 2 6.94 -16.13 -8.26
CA VAL A 2 6.05 -17.22 -7.82
C VAL A 2 5.20 -17.65 -9.01
N ASN A 3 5.23 -18.93 -9.37
CA ASN A 3 4.34 -19.46 -10.40
C ASN A 3 2.91 -19.47 -9.86
N SER A 4 1.94 -19.07 -10.67
CA SER A 4 0.53 -18.95 -10.30
C SER A 4 -0.34 -19.34 -11.48
N ASP A 5 -1.34 -20.18 -11.25
CA ASP A 5 -2.32 -20.56 -12.28
C ASP A 5 -3.40 -19.48 -12.47
N SER A 6 -3.60 -18.65 -11.45
CA SER A 6 -4.54 -17.53 -11.46
C SER A 6 -3.99 -16.30 -10.74
N ASP A 7 -4.67 -15.18 -10.90
CA ASP A 7 -4.42 -13.94 -10.18
C ASP A 7 -5.72 -13.40 -9.57
N GLU A 8 -5.62 -12.19 -9.03
CA GLU A 8 -6.71 -11.45 -8.43
C GLU A 8 -7.79 -10.99 -9.43
N LEU A 9 -7.51 -11.10 -10.73
CA LEU A 9 -8.41 -10.69 -11.80
C LEU A 9 -9.25 -11.86 -12.31
N GLU A 10 -9.17 -13.02 -11.65
CA GLU A 10 -10.10 -14.15 -11.83
C GLU A 10 -10.22 -14.62 -13.29
N GLY A 11 -9.13 -14.50 -14.06
CA GLY A 11 -9.10 -14.90 -15.47
C GLY A 11 -9.74 -13.90 -16.45
N ARG A 12 -10.19 -12.74 -15.98
CA ARG A 12 -10.78 -11.67 -16.81
C ARG A 12 -9.72 -10.96 -17.65
N PHE A 13 -8.46 -11.05 -17.23
CA PHE A 13 -7.30 -10.56 -17.96
C PHE A 13 -6.15 -11.58 -17.94
N PRO A 14 -5.22 -11.56 -18.91
CA PRO A 14 -4.04 -12.43 -18.88
C PRO A 14 -3.16 -12.15 -17.65
N ALA A 15 -2.70 -13.23 -17.02
CA ALA A 15 -1.84 -13.18 -15.83
C ALA A 15 -0.46 -13.85 -16.02
N GLY A 16 -0.23 -14.50 -17.17
CA GLY A 16 0.98 -15.28 -17.44
C GLY A 16 1.17 -16.46 -16.49
N LYS A 17 2.37 -17.09 -16.51
CA LYS A 17 2.71 -18.22 -15.61
C LYS A 17 3.13 -17.78 -14.21
N ALA A 18 3.46 -16.50 -14.07
CA ALA A 18 3.82 -15.83 -12.83
C ALA A 18 3.44 -14.36 -13.00
N ASN A 19 2.84 -13.77 -11.96
CA ASN A 19 2.42 -12.37 -11.98
C ASN A 19 3.07 -11.56 -10.85
N LEU A 20 3.13 -10.24 -11.08
CA LEU A 20 3.74 -9.27 -10.18
C LEU A 20 3.04 -9.20 -8.83
N CYS A 21 1.70 -9.31 -8.82
CA CYS A 21 0.89 -9.21 -7.60
C CYS A 21 1.22 -10.34 -6.63
N THR A 22 1.05 -11.60 -7.05
CA THR A 22 1.34 -12.80 -6.27
C THR A 22 2.78 -12.81 -5.78
N SER A 23 3.73 -12.44 -6.63
CA SER A 23 5.15 -12.40 -6.25
C SER A 23 5.42 -11.35 -5.17
N SER A 24 4.80 -10.18 -5.26
CA SER A 24 4.96 -9.07 -4.29
C SER A 24 4.27 -9.39 -2.96
N LEU A 25 3.08 -9.99 -2.99
CA LEU A 25 2.37 -10.42 -1.79
C LEU A 25 3.13 -11.53 -1.06
N TYR A 26 3.69 -12.49 -1.80
CA TYR A 26 4.49 -13.57 -1.20
C TYR A 26 5.79 -13.04 -0.57
N TYR A 27 6.43 -12.05 -1.21
CA TYR A 27 7.56 -11.32 -0.63
C TYR A 27 7.19 -10.71 0.74
N ASP A 28 6.06 -10.00 0.81
CA ASP A 28 5.64 -9.37 2.06
C ASP A 28 5.18 -10.37 3.12
N ALA A 29 4.59 -11.49 2.69
CA ALA A 29 4.19 -12.59 3.57
C ALA A 29 5.40 -13.24 4.25
N LEU A 30 6.52 -13.43 3.53
CA LEU A 30 7.77 -13.93 4.12
C LEU A 30 8.31 -12.98 5.20
N LEU A 31 8.24 -11.66 4.97
CA LEU A 31 8.63 -10.67 5.97
C LEU A 31 7.69 -10.66 7.18
N SER A 32 6.37 -10.73 6.94
CA SER A 32 5.35 -10.81 7.99
C SER A 32 5.50 -12.07 8.84
N ALA A 33 5.77 -13.21 8.21
CA ALA A 33 6.07 -14.47 8.89
C ALA A 33 7.33 -14.36 9.77
N CYS A 34 8.34 -13.59 9.34
CA CYS A 34 9.51 -13.32 10.18
C CYS A 34 9.18 -12.47 11.43
N TYR A 35 8.21 -11.57 11.37
CA TYR A 35 7.75 -10.82 12.54
C TYR A 35 6.95 -11.71 13.48
N LEU A 36 5.89 -12.35 12.98
CA LEU A 36 5.02 -13.20 13.78
C LEU A 36 5.77 -14.40 14.37
N GLY A 37 6.61 -15.06 13.56
CA GLY A 37 7.36 -16.24 14.00
C GLY A 37 8.33 -15.98 15.15
N ARG A 38 8.81 -14.73 15.32
CA ARG A 38 9.61 -14.35 16.49
C ARG A 38 8.77 -14.34 17.77
N GLU A 39 7.53 -13.90 17.68
CA GLU A 39 6.61 -13.81 18.82
C GLU A 39 6.06 -15.20 19.21
N THR A 40 5.89 -16.10 18.23
CA THR A 40 5.33 -17.44 18.44
C THR A 40 6.37 -18.54 18.65
N GLY A 41 7.65 -18.18 18.80
CA GLY A 41 8.71 -19.13 19.14
C GLY A 41 9.18 -20.02 17.98
N ILE A 42 8.94 -19.62 16.73
CA ILE A 42 9.45 -20.33 15.55
C ILE A 42 10.98 -20.30 15.53
N ASN A 43 11.59 -21.41 15.12
CA ASN A 43 13.03 -21.59 15.11
C ASN A 43 13.74 -20.50 14.28
N ARG A 44 14.79 -19.89 14.86
CA ARG A 44 15.63 -18.86 14.21
C ARG A 44 16.19 -19.27 12.85
N THR A 45 16.53 -20.55 12.65
CA THR A 45 17.02 -21.08 11.36
C THR A 45 15.95 -20.97 10.27
N GLN A 46 14.70 -21.30 10.60
CA GLN A 46 13.57 -21.18 9.66
C GLN A 46 13.28 -19.70 9.35
N LEU A 47 13.32 -18.84 10.35
CA LEU A 47 13.15 -17.39 10.14
C LEU A 47 14.26 -16.80 9.26
N ALA A 48 15.50 -17.27 9.42
CA ALA A 48 16.61 -16.88 8.56
C ALA A 48 16.41 -17.34 7.11
N GLN A 49 15.82 -18.53 6.90
CA GLN A 49 15.46 -19.03 5.56
C GLN A 49 14.38 -18.15 4.91
N TYR A 50 13.31 -17.81 5.63
CA TYR A 50 12.27 -16.91 5.11
C TYR A 50 12.82 -15.54 4.73
N LYS A 51 13.71 -14.98 5.55
CA LYS A 51 14.39 -13.72 5.24
C LYS A 51 15.22 -13.83 3.95
N LYS A 52 16.01 -14.90 3.81
CA LYS A 52 16.82 -15.15 2.60
C LYS A 52 15.93 -15.29 1.36
N GLN A 53 14.82 -16.01 1.46
CA GLN A 53 13.85 -16.17 0.38
C GLN A 53 13.24 -14.82 -0.01
N ALA A 54 12.90 -13.96 0.95
CA ALA A 54 12.38 -12.61 0.66
C ALA A 54 13.41 -11.76 -0.08
N GLU A 55 14.67 -11.76 0.37
CA GLU A 55 15.77 -11.03 -0.28
C GLU A 55 16.01 -11.50 -1.73
N GLU A 56 15.98 -12.81 -1.95
CA GLU A 56 16.09 -13.39 -3.30
C GLU A 56 14.87 -13.06 -4.16
N LEU A 57 13.66 -13.15 -3.59
CA LEU A 57 12.43 -12.86 -4.31
C LEU A 57 12.35 -11.41 -4.75
N ARG A 58 12.78 -10.44 -3.94
CA ARG A 58 12.85 -9.03 -4.33
C ARG A 58 13.70 -8.85 -5.60
N LYS A 59 14.89 -9.47 -5.65
CA LYS A 59 15.76 -9.43 -6.84
C LYS A 59 15.09 -10.09 -8.05
N ASN A 60 14.41 -11.21 -7.82
CA ASN A 60 13.71 -11.92 -8.89
C ASN A 60 12.47 -11.17 -9.39
N ILE A 61 11.81 -10.37 -8.55
CA ILE A 61 10.70 -9.50 -8.97
C ILE A 61 11.21 -8.48 -9.99
N ASP A 62 12.29 -7.75 -9.66
CA ASP A 62 12.86 -6.78 -10.60
C ASP A 62 13.38 -7.45 -11.87
N ARG A 63 14.10 -8.57 -11.76
CA ARG A 63 14.65 -9.29 -12.93
C ARG A 63 13.58 -9.79 -13.90
N TYR A 64 12.44 -10.24 -13.38
CA TYR A 64 11.42 -10.91 -14.21
C TYR A 64 10.31 -9.96 -14.67
N PHE A 65 9.91 -9.03 -13.81
CA PHE A 65 8.81 -8.10 -14.11
C PHE A 65 9.32 -6.71 -14.46
N GLY A 66 10.50 -6.29 -14.00
CA GLY A 66 11.02 -4.96 -14.29
C GLY A 66 11.33 -4.77 -15.78
N GLY A 67 10.94 -3.63 -16.34
CA GLY A 67 11.23 -3.29 -17.73
C GLY A 67 10.45 -2.06 -18.21
N GLU A 68 10.69 -1.67 -19.46
CA GLU A 68 9.91 -0.63 -20.11
C GLU A 68 8.56 -1.17 -20.56
N VAL A 69 7.48 -0.42 -20.27
CA VAL A 69 6.10 -0.68 -20.69
C VAL A 69 5.49 0.64 -21.12
N GLU A 70 5.07 0.73 -22.39
CA GLU A 70 4.47 1.94 -22.99
C GLU A 70 5.25 3.25 -22.73
N GLY A 71 6.58 3.17 -22.68
CA GLY A 71 7.49 4.31 -22.47
C GLY A 71 7.81 4.62 -21.01
N PHE A 72 7.37 3.80 -20.05
CA PHE A 72 7.69 3.95 -18.62
C PHE A 72 8.60 2.82 -18.15
N ASN A 73 9.71 3.15 -17.48
CA ASN A 73 10.62 2.15 -16.89
C ASN A 73 10.09 1.63 -15.54
N THR A 74 9.02 0.83 -15.60
CA THR A 74 8.27 0.30 -14.44
C THR A 74 8.29 -1.23 -14.42
N TYR A 75 7.17 -1.88 -14.12
CA TYR A 75 6.98 -3.31 -14.13
C TYR A 75 5.98 -3.74 -15.21
N ARG A 76 6.22 -4.88 -15.82
CA ARG A 76 5.24 -5.68 -16.55
C ARG A 76 4.44 -6.50 -15.55
N TYR A 77 3.14 -6.66 -15.76
CA TYR A 77 2.32 -7.45 -14.84
C TYR A 77 2.70 -8.95 -14.87
N TYR A 78 3.03 -9.46 -16.04
CA TYR A 78 3.63 -10.77 -16.31
C TYR A 78 4.68 -10.63 -17.43
N LYS A 79 5.51 -11.65 -17.65
CA LYS A 79 6.72 -11.55 -18.49
C LYS A 79 6.47 -11.00 -19.91
N GLU A 80 5.44 -11.48 -20.58
CA GLU A 80 5.08 -11.12 -21.95
C GLU A 80 4.15 -9.89 -22.03
N ASN A 81 3.77 -9.29 -20.89
CA ASN A 81 2.87 -8.14 -20.87
C ASN A 81 3.56 -6.89 -21.43
N ASP A 82 2.93 -6.25 -22.40
CA ASP A 82 3.41 -5.08 -23.13
C ASP A 82 2.55 -3.82 -22.90
N LYS A 83 1.43 -3.96 -22.18
CA LYS A 83 0.54 -2.87 -21.77
C LYS A 83 0.65 -2.57 -20.28
N LEU A 84 0.45 -1.31 -19.90
CA LEU A 84 0.35 -0.93 -18.51
C LEU A 84 -0.86 -1.57 -17.83
N ARG A 85 -0.63 -2.05 -16.60
CA ARG A 85 -1.67 -2.55 -15.70
C ARG A 85 -1.60 -1.76 -14.41
N SER A 86 -2.72 -1.34 -13.83
CA SER A 86 -2.71 -0.57 -12.57
C SER A 86 -2.07 -1.33 -11.40
N TRP A 87 -1.99 -2.66 -11.47
CA TRP A 87 -1.30 -3.52 -10.50
C TRP A 87 0.23 -3.35 -10.44
N ILE A 88 0.83 -2.54 -11.32
CA ILE A 88 2.23 -2.09 -11.15
C ILE A 88 2.45 -1.31 -9.85
N CYS A 89 1.38 -0.89 -9.17
CA CYS A 89 1.45 -0.27 -7.85
C CYS A 89 1.79 -1.23 -6.70
N ILE A 90 1.52 -2.54 -6.84
CA ILE A 90 1.63 -3.50 -5.72
C ILE A 90 3.03 -3.52 -5.08
N PRO A 91 4.15 -3.49 -5.82
CA PRO A 91 5.49 -3.37 -5.24
C PRO A 91 5.65 -2.21 -4.25
N LEU A 92 5.04 -1.05 -4.53
CA LEU A 92 5.07 0.11 -3.64
C LEU A 92 4.42 -0.21 -2.29
N THR A 93 3.36 -1.01 -2.31
CA THR A 93 2.63 -1.34 -1.08
C THR A 93 3.36 -2.29 -0.13
N VAL A 94 4.41 -2.95 -0.63
CA VAL A 94 5.23 -3.90 0.12
C VAL A 94 6.67 -3.40 0.33
N GLY A 95 6.91 -2.10 0.11
CA GLY A 95 8.22 -1.48 0.36
C GLY A 95 9.26 -1.73 -0.72
N ILE A 96 8.86 -2.14 -1.93
CA ILE A 96 9.73 -2.25 -3.11
C ILE A 96 9.61 -0.95 -3.90
N PHE A 97 10.59 -0.07 -3.72
CA PHE A 97 10.60 1.28 -4.29
C PHE A 97 11.61 1.49 -5.41
N ASP A 98 12.29 0.43 -5.86
CA ASP A 98 13.40 0.51 -6.81
C ASP A 98 13.01 1.21 -8.14
N ARG A 99 11.73 1.13 -8.54
CA ARG A 99 11.17 1.76 -9.75
C ARG A 99 10.09 2.80 -9.45
N LYS A 100 10.06 3.39 -8.24
CA LYS A 100 8.91 4.18 -7.78
C LYS A 100 8.56 5.35 -8.71
N ASP A 101 9.55 6.11 -9.18
CA ASP A 101 9.29 7.38 -9.87
C ASP A 101 8.55 7.14 -11.19
N GLU A 102 9.03 6.21 -12.01
CA GLU A 102 8.41 5.85 -13.28
C GLU A 102 7.11 5.07 -13.09
N THR A 103 7.00 4.27 -12.04
CA THR A 103 5.74 3.59 -11.68
C THR A 103 4.65 4.60 -11.35
N ILE A 104 4.97 5.63 -10.56
CA ILE A 104 4.01 6.67 -10.17
C ILE A 104 3.62 7.54 -11.36
N LYS A 105 4.58 7.86 -12.24
CA LYS A 105 4.28 8.53 -13.52
C LYS A 105 3.33 7.70 -14.38
N ALA A 106 3.58 6.39 -14.50
CA ALA A 106 2.72 5.49 -15.28
C ALA A 106 1.30 5.41 -14.71
N LEU A 107 1.16 5.18 -13.40
CA LEU A 107 -0.12 5.10 -12.70
C LEU A 107 -0.98 6.34 -12.93
N PHE A 108 -0.39 7.53 -12.79
CA PHE A 108 -1.12 8.79 -12.91
C PHE A 108 -1.04 9.43 -14.31
N SER A 109 -0.60 8.67 -15.31
CA SER A 109 -0.59 9.12 -16.70
C SER A 109 -2.00 9.02 -17.32
N PRO A 110 -2.27 9.74 -18.42
CA PRO A 110 -3.51 9.57 -19.19
C PRO A 110 -3.74 8.15 -19.74
N ARG A 111 -2.75 7.24 -19.67
CA ARG A 111 -2.92 5.84 -20.09
C ARG A 111 -3.70 5.00 -19.07
N LEU A 112 -3.66 5.36 -17.79
CA LEU A 112 -4.29 4.60 -16.71
C LEU A 112 -5.26 5.44 -15.89
N TRP A 113 -4.95 6.70 -15.60
CA TRP A 113 -5.78 7.53 -14.73
C TRP A 113 -6.96 8.14 -15.49
N THR A 114 -8.16 7.96 -14.94
CA THR A 114 -9.42 8.52 -15.46
C THR A 114 -10.17 9.25 -14.35
N GLN A 115 -11.32 9.85 -14.68
CA GLN A 115 -12.21 10.44 -13.67
C GLN A 115 -12.72 9.41 -12.65
N ASP A 116 -12.77 8.13 -13.03
CA ASP A 116 -13.26 7.03 -12.22
C ASP A 116 -12.13 6.26 -11.50
N GLY A 117 -10.90 6.78 -11.55
CA GLY A 117 -9.71 6.13 -11.00
C GLY A 117 -8.91 5.38 -12.06
N LEU A 118 -8.15 4.38 -11.63
CA LEU A 118 -7.23 3.63 -12.49
C LEU A 118 -7.94 2.55 -13.32
N LEU A 119 -7.69 2.57 -14.63
CA LEU A 119 -8.00 1.46 -15.51
C LEU A 119 -7.18 0.21 -15.11
N THR A 120 -7.81 -0.96 -15.22
CA THR A 120 -7.14 -2.24 -14.99
C THR A 120 -6.03 -2.49 -16.01
N GLU A 121 -6.26 -2.08 -17.26
CA GLU A 121 -5.31 -2.12 -18.37
C GLU A 121 -5.43 -0.87 -19.23
N SER A 122 -4.30 -0.34 -19.70
CA SER A 122 -4.31 0.79 -20.63
C SER A 122 -5.05 0.47 -21.93
N GLY A 123 -5.82 1.46 -22.41
CA GLY A 123 -6.69 1.30 -23.57
C GLY A 123 -7.94 0.46 -23.33
N SER A 124 -8.18 -0.02 -22.10
CA SER A 124 -9.47 -0.62 -21.70
C SER A 124 -10.45 0.45 -21.18
N GLN A 125 -11.69 0.05 -20.91
CA GLN A 125 -12.71 0.85 -20.24
C GLN A 125 -12.98 0.37 -18.81
N THR A 126 -12.31 -0.71 -18.39
CA THR A 126 -12.56 -1.38 -17.12
C THR A 126 -11.68 -0.79 -16.04
N PHE A 127 -12.30 -0.36 -14.93
CA PHE A 127 -11.59 0.05 -13.73
C PHE A 127 -12.06 -0.75 -12.51
N TRP A 128 -11.14 -0.94 -11.58
CA TRP A 128 -11.36 -1.62 -10.31
C TRP A 128 -10.84 -0.69 -9.22
N ASP A 129 -11.72 -0.20 -8.34
CA ASP A 129 -11.31 0.76 -7.31
C ASP A 129 -10.19 0.18 -6.43
N ARG A 130 -10.17 -1.14 -6.27
CA ARG A 130 -9.09 -1.89 -5.64
C ARG A 130 -7.69 -1.40 -6.04
N SER A 131 -7.43 -1.31 -7.34
CA SER A 131 -6.13 -0.93 -7.86
C SER A 131 -5.81 0.54 -7.58
N THR A 132 -6.83 1.41 -7.66
CA THR A 132 -6.74 2.82 -7.25
C THR A 132 -6.38 2.94 -5.77
N LEU A 133 -7.05 2.18 -4.90
CA LEU A 133 -6.83 2.20 -3.46
C LEU A 133 -5.43 1.65 -3.10
N TYR A 134 -4.98 0.58 -3.77
CA TYR A 134 -3.60 0.10 -3.63
C TYR A 134 -2.56 1.12 -4.09
N ALA A 135 -2.80 1.78 -5.22
CA ALA A 135 -1.91 2.83 -5.72
C ALA A 135 -1.79 3.98 -4.73
N LEU A 136 -2.90 4.52 -4.23
CA LEU A 136 -2.90 5.59 -3.23
C LEU A 136 -2.14 5.18 -1.97
N ARG A 137 -2.39 3.98 -1.44
CA ARG A 137 -1.63 3.44 -0.30
C ARG A 137 -0.12 3.38 -0.59
N GLY A 138 0.26 2.83 -1.74
CA GLY A 138 1.66 2.65 -2.13
C GLY A 138 2.41 3.95 -2.36
N VAL A 139 1.73 4.96 -2.94
CA VAL A 139 2.29 6.30 -3.21
C VAL A 139 2.54 7.04 -1.89
N TYR A 140 1.64 6.92 -0.90
CA TYR A 140 1.96 7.38 0.46
C TYR A 140 3.17 6.64 1.04
N ALA A 141 3.17 5.31 0.99
CA ALA A 141 4.21 4.48 1.61
C ALA A 141 5.62 4.75 1.06
N CYS A 142 5.76 5.19 -0.20
CA CYS A 142 7.05 5.55 -0.80
C CYS A 142 7.44 7.03 -0.59
N GLY A 143 6.64 7.79 0.14
CA GLY A 143 6.91 9.17 0.56
C GLY A 143 6.37 10.27 -0.35
N GLU A 144 5.68 9.94 -1.45
CA GLU A 144 5.07 10.92 -2.38
C GLU A 144 3.75 11.47 -1.81
N THR A 145 3.86 12.07 -0.63
CA THR A 145 2.76 12.38 0.29
C THR A 145 1.74 13.32 -0.33
N ASP A 146 2.18 14.49 -0.82
CA ASP A 146 1.26 15.53 -1.30
C ASP A 146 0.53 15.08 -2.57
N LYS A 147 1.22 14.36 -3.46
CA LYS A 147 0.62 13.72 -4.63
C LYS A 147 -0.44 12.71 -4.21
N ALA A 148 -0.13 11.82 -3.27
CA ALA A 148 -1.13 10.87 -2.77
C ALA A 148 -2.33 11.56 -2.12
N THR A 149 -2.12 12.68 -1.41
CA THR A 149 -3.20 13.49 -0.81
C THR A 149 -4.09 14.14 -1.86
N GLU A 150 -3.50 14.68 -2.93
CA GLU A 150 -4.24 15.26 -4.05
C GLU A 150 -5.15 14.22 -4.72
N TYR A 151 -4.59 13.08 -5.10
CA TYR A 151 -5.36 12.02 -5.77
C TYR A 151 -6.36 11.33 -4.83
N LEU A 152 -6.05 11.20 -3.53
CA LEU A 152 -7.02 10.73 -2.54
C LEU A 152 -8.20 11.71 -2.42
N LYS A 153 -7.93 13.02 -2.34
CA LYS A 153 -8.99 14.04 -2.29
C LYS A 153 -9.88 13.98 -3.53
N PHE A 154 -9.28 13.84 -4.71
CA PHE A 154 -10.04 13.66 -5.95
C PHE A 154 -10.90 12.40 -5.90
N TYR A 155 -10.28 11.24 -5.60
CA TYR A 155 -10.97 9.96 -5.53
C TYR A 155 -12.12 9.99 -4.51
N SER A 156 -11.90 10.52 -3.31
CA SER A 156 -12.95 10.62 -2.28
C SER A 156 -14.06 11.58 -2.69
N GLY A 157 -13.73 12.70 -3.34
CA GLY A 157 -14.72 13.63 -3.85
C GLY A 157 -15.62 12.99 -4.92
N GLN A 158 -15.03 12.30 -5.88
CA GLN A 158 -15.79 11.55 -6.88
C GLN A 158 -16.57 10.41 -6.22
N ARG A 159 -15.89 9.52 -5.50
CA ARG A 159 -16.44 8.24 -5.06
C ARG A 159 -17.37 8.32 -3.85
N LEU A 160 -17.24 9.34 -3.00
CA LEU A 160 -18.06 9.45 -1.78
C LEU A 160 -19.09 10.57 -1.86
N LEU A 161 -18.90 11.56 -2.74
CA LEU A 161 -19.75 12.74 -2.83
C LEU A 161 -20.40 12.93 -4.21
N GLY A 162 -20.11 12.06 -5.18
CA GLY A 162 -20.67 12.11 -6.54
C GLY A 162 -22.06 11.48 -6.68
N GLU A 163 -22.60 11.51 -7.90
CA GLU A 163 -23.93 10.96 -8.24
C GLU A 163 -23.90 9.44 -8.50
N HIS A 164 -23.42 8.67 -7.51
CA HIS A 164 -23.44 7.21 -7.53
C HIS A 164 -23.38 6.66 -6.09
N VAL A 165 -23.22 5.34 -5.92
CA VAL A 165 -23.11 4.71 -4.58
C VAL A 165 -21.89 5.26 -3.81
N PRO A 166 -22.02 5.68 -2.53
CA PRO A 166 -20.96 6.39 -1.81
C PRO A 166 -19.94 5.44 -1.16
N TYR A 167 -19.43 4.48 -1.94
CA TYR A 167 -18.45 3.50 -1.50
C TYR A 167 -17.61 2.99 -2.67
N ALA A 168 -16.44 2.41 -2.36
CA ALA A 168 -15.57 1.81 -3.36
C ALA A 168 -16.22 0.55 -3.96
N ILE A 169 -16.08 0.37 -5.27
CA ILE A 169 -16.72 -0.69 -6.05
C ILE A 169 -15.70 -1.69 -6.61
N GLU A 170 -16.13 -2.94 -6.79
CA GLU A 170 -15.26 -4.02 -7.27
C GLU A 170 -14.80 -3.83 -8.73
N ALA A 171 -15.75 -3.70 -9.66
CA ALA A 171 -15.47 -3.57 -11.09
C ALA A 171 -16.60 -2.82 -11.82
N TRP A 172 -16.23 -1.98 -12.79
CA TRP A 172 -17.17 -1.32 -13.70
C TRP A 172 -16.51 -0.97 -15.06
N PRO A 173 -17.26 -0.95 -16.19
CA PRO A 173 -18.68 -1.35 -16.37
C PRO A 173 -18.90 -2.86 -16.33
N GLU A 174 -17.83 -3.62 -16.12
CA GLU A 174 -17.80 -5.07 -16.08
C GLU A 174 -18.79 -5.64 -15.04
N GLY A 175 -19.71 -6.49 -15.50
CA GLY A 175 -20.67 -7.20 -14.65
C GLY A 175 -21.64 -6.33 -13.84
N ASN A 176 -21.61 -5.01 -14.01
CA ASN A 176 -22.34 -4.03 -13.18
C ASN A 176 -22.15 -4.27 -11.66
N GLN A 177 -20.95 -4.70 -11.23
CA GLN A 177 -20.60 -5.10 -9.85
C GLN A 177 -20.41 -3.89 -8.91
N ARG A 178 -21.28 -2.89 -9.01
CA ARG A 178 -21.22 -1.65 -8.23
C ARG A 178 -21.67 -1.81 -6.77
N HIS A 179 -22.18 -2.97 -6.38
CA HIS A 179 -22.74 -3.20 -5.04
C HIS A 179 -21.84 -4.03 -4.13
N LEU A 180 -20.72 -4.54 -4.66
CA LEU A 180 -19.74 -5.30 -3.89
C LEU A 180 -18.72 -4.32 -3.31
N SER A 181 -18.95 -3.94 -2.04
CA SER A 181 -18.28 -2.81 -1.37
C SER A 181 -17.08 -3.22 -0.50
N ALA A 182 -16.64 -4.49 -0.55
CA ALA A 182 -15.54 -5.00 0.27
C ALA A 182 -14.24 -4.20 0.07
N GLU A 183 -14.07 -3.60 -1.12
CA GLU A 183 -12.98 -2.68 -1.44
C GLU A 183 -12.89 -1.48 -0.50
N SER A 184 -13.98 -1.08 0.14
CA SER A 184 -13.99 0.01 1.11
C SER A 184 -13.07 -0.26 2.30
N GLY A 185 -12.77 -1.52 2.61
CA GLY A 185 -11.75 -1.88 3.59
C GLY A 185 -10.35 -1.38 3.21
N LEU A 186 -10.02 -1.35 1.92
CA LEU A 186 -8.73 -0.85 1.42
C LEU A 186 -8.61 0.68 1.56
N TYR A 187 -9.73 1.41 1.53
CA TYR A 187 -9.71 2.84 1.81
C TYR A 187 -9.18 3.13 3.22
N GLY A 188 -9.61 2.34 4.22
CA GLY A 188 -9.06 2.42 5.57
C GLY A 188 -7.56 2.17 5.63
N ARG A 189 -7.05 1.24 4.79
CA ARG A 189 -5.61 0.93 4.69
C ARG A 189 -4.78 2.05 4.08
N ILE A 190 -5.37 2.92 3.24
CA ILE A 190 -4.67 4.14 2.78
C ILE A 190 -4.31 5.00 4.00
N ILE A 191 -5.22 5.14 4.95
CA ILE A 191 -5.00 5.96 6.15
C ILE A 191 -4.04 5.26 7.11
N THR A 192 -4.30 4.01 7.47
CA THR A 192 -3.51 3.31 8.50
C THR A 192 -2.13 2.87 8.02
N GLU A 193 -2.04 2.29 6.82
CA GLU A 193 -0.79 1.72 6.28
C GLU A 193 -0.06 2.67 5.32
N GLY A 194 -0.79 3.55 4.62
CA GLY A 194 -0.20 4.57 3.75
C GLY A 194 0.20 5.82 4.55
N LEU A 195 -0.78 6.63 4.93
CA LEU A 195 -0.59 7.94 5.54
C LEU A 195 0.13 7.88 6.90
N PHE A 196 -0.28 6.96 7.78
CA PHE A 196 0.39 6.75 9.07
C PHE A 196 1.57 5.77 8.98
N GLY A 197 1.66 4.97 7.91
CA GLY A 197 2.75 4.03 7.73
C GLY A 197 2.82 2.95 8.82
N ILE A 198 1.67 2.51 9.36
CA ILE A 198 1.63 1.47 10.40
C ILE A 198 1.99 0.12 9.78
N ARG A 199 3.06 -0.49 10.28
CA ARG A 199 3.46 -1.86 9.93
C ARG A 199 3.61 -2.70 11.21
N PRO A 200 2.77 -3.71 11.44
CA PRO A 200 2.96 -4.65 12.55
C PRO A 200 4.35 -5.29 12.54
N THR A 201 5.01 -5.32 13.70
CA THR A 201 6.33 -5.93 13.89
C THR A 201 6.37 -6.98 14.99
N GLY A 202 5.27 -7.15 15.74
CA GLY A 202 5.06 -8.16 16.78
C GLY A 202 3.63 -8.06 17.34
N LEU A 203 3.30 -8.82 18.38
CA LEU A 203 1.96 -8.84 18.97
C LEU A 203 1.60 -7.51 19.67
N HIS A 204 2.62 -6.85 20.23
CA HIS A 204 2.50 -5.57 20.94
C HIS A 204 3.41 -4.47 20.35
N SER A 205 3.82 -4.60 19.09
CA SER A 205 4.71 -3.60 18.47
C SER A 205 4.45 -3.40 16.98
N PHE A 206 4.72 -2.18 16.53
CA PHE A 206 4.66 -1.79 15.12
C PHE A 206 5.69 -0.71 14.79
N THR A 207 6.05 -0.61 13.52
CA THR A 207 6.70 0.57 12.96
C THR A 207 5.64 1.58 12.56
N LEU A 208 5.88 2.86 12.86
CA LEU A 208 5.07 3.99 12.45
C LEU A 208 5.91 4.90 11.55
N THR A 209 5.41 5.23 10.35
CA THR A 209 6.11 6.10 9.39
C THR A 209 5.15 7.20 8.93
N PRO A 210 4.98 8.29 9.69
CA PRO A 210 3.96 9.28 9.37
C PRO A 210 4.35 10.12 8.15
N HIS A 211 3.43 10.24 7.21
CA HIS A 211 3.53 11.05 6.00
C HIS A 211 2.58 12.25 6.10
N LEU A 212 2.91 13.24 6.93
CA LEU A 212 2.03 14.41 7.14
C LEU A 212 2.05 15.34 5.90
N PRO A 213 0.93 15.54 5.18
CA PRO A 213 0.86 16.38 3.99
C PRO A 213 1.24 17.84 4.30
N GLN A 214 1.88 18.53 3.35
CA GLN A 214 2.44 19.87 3.58
C GLN A 214 1.40 20.87 4.10
N ASP A 215 0.19 20.82 3.54
CA ASP A 215 -0.91 21.71 3.90
C ASP A 215 -1.59 21.36 5.23
N TRP A 216 -1.19 20.26 5.88
CA TRP A 216 -1.75 19.83 7.16
C TRP A 216 -0.84 20.21 8.32
N ASN A 217 -1.45 20.73 9.38
CA ASN A 217 -0.77 21.01 10.65
C ASN A 217 -0.75 19.79 11.57
N THR A 218 -1.76 18.93 11.49
CA THR A 218 -1.93 17.77 12.36
C THR A 218 -2.61 16.62 11.62
N MET A 219 -2.39 15.40 12.09
CA MET A 219 -3.20 14.23 11.76
C MET A 219 -3.24 13.30 12.96
N ASN A 220 -4.42 12.80 13.31
CA ASN A 220 -4.62 12.00 14.51
C ASN A 220 -5.43 10.73 14.19
N LEU A 221 -5.02 9.60 14.75
CA LEU A 221 -5.85 8.39 14.87
C LEU A 221 -6.22 8.22 16.34
N ARG A 222 -7.51 8.11 16.63
CA ARG A 222 -8.03 8.00 17.99
C ARG A 222 -8.73 6.67 18.19
N ASN A 223 -8.65 6.12 19.39
CA ASN A 223 -9.32 4.89 19.80
C ASN A 223 -9.03 3.71 18.85
N VAL A 224 -7.76 3.54 18.48
CA VAL A 224 -7.32 2.39 17.68
C VAL A 224 -7.28 1.17 18.59
N CYS A 225 -8.16 0.19 18.32
CA CYS A 225 -8.20 -1.09 19.03
C CYS A 225 -7.39 -2.14 18.25
N ALA A 226 -6.13 -2.33 18.62
CA ALA A 226 -5.22 -3.30 17.99
C ALA A 226 -4.09 -3.67 18.96
N PHE A 227 -3.32 -4.72 18.62
CA PHE A 227 -2.15 -5.14 19.42
C PHE A 227 -2.48 -5.47 20.90
N GLY A 228 -3.70 -5.97 21.15
CA GLY A 228 -4.18 -6.31 22.49
C GLY A 228 -4.61 -5.11 23.36
N THR A 229 -4.66 -3.88 22.82
CA THR A 229 -4.99 -2.69 23.61
C THR A 229 -5.70 -1.60 22.78
N ALA A 230 -6.03 -0.49 23.42
CA ALA A 230 -6.57 0.71 22.79
C ALA A 230 -5.58 1.88 22.93
N PHE A 231 -5.29 2.56 21.82
CA PHE A 231 -4.34 3.68 21.79
C PHE A 231 -4.71 4.75 20.78
N ASP A 232 -4.11 5.93 20.98
CA ASP A 232 -4.17 7.08 20.10
C ASP A 232 -2.79 7.35 19.50
N ILE A 233 -2.77 7.84 18.27
CA ILE A 233 -1.59 8.42 17.62
C ILE A 233 -1.91 9.87 17.28
N GLU A 234 -1.08 10.79 17.76
CA GLU A 234 -1.14 12.21 17.43
C GLU A 234 0.14 12.61 16.69
N VAL A 235 -0.01 13.25 15.54
CA VAL A 235 1.10 13.80 14.76
C VAL A 235 0.88 15.28 14.56
N LYS A 236 1.85 16.10 14.96
CA LYS A 236 1.79 17.56 14.85
C LYS A 236 3.03 18.12 14.16
N ARG A 237 2.82 19.03 13.21
CA ARG A 237 3.91 19.80 12.60
C ARG A 237 4.52 20.75 13.63
N ILE A 238 5.83 20.65 13.81
CA ILE A 238 6.60 21.58 14.66
C ILE A 238 7.27 22.65 13.80
N LYS A 239 7.80 22.25 12.65
CA LYS A 239 8.29 23.14 11.59
C LYS A 239 8.40 22.38 10.27
N GLN A 240 8.88 23.04 9.22
CA GLN A 240 9.09 22.39 7.92
C GLN A 240 9.90 21.09 8.10
N ASN A 241 9.38 20.00 7.54
CA ASN A 241 9.98 18.67 7.58
C ASN A 241 10.24 18.08 9.00
N LYS A 242 9.68 18.66 10.07
CA LYS A 242 9.74 18.10 11.43
C LYS A 242 8.35 17.97 12.06
N ILE A 243 8.08 16.78 12.58
CA ILE A 243 6.83 16.42 13.24
C ILE A 243 7.11 15.91 14.66
N GLU A 244 6.22 16.22 15.59
CA GLU A 244 6.13 15.56 16.88
C GLU A 244 5.11 14.42 16.76
N ILE A 245 5.51 13.23 17.18
CA ILE A 245 4.66 12.05 17.30
C ILE A 245 4.42 11.80 18.78
N LYS A 246 3.16 11.61 19.15
CA LYS A 246 2.76 11.16 20.48
C LYS A 246 1.87 9.93 20.34
N VAL A 247 2.18 8.88 21.09
CA VAL A 247 1.32 7.69 21.21
C VAL A 247 0.90 7.55 22.67
N SER A 248 -0.39 7.33 22.91
CA SER A 248 -0.94 7.15 24.25
C SER A 248 -1.95 6.01 24.29
N GLY A 249 -1.84 5.14 25.29
CA GLY A 249 -2.80 4.06 25.56
C GLY A 249 -3.34 4.17 26.98
N ASN A 250 -4.63 3.88 27.18
CA ASN A 250 -5.29 3.99 28.49
C ASN A 250 -5.03 5.33 29.21
N ARG A 251 -5.04 6.44 28.46
CA ARG A 251 -4.74 7.81 28.92
C ARG A 251 -3.31 8.03 29.46
N LYS A 252 -2.40 7.07 29.30
CA LYS A 252 -0.96 7.22 29.59
C LYS A 252 -0.18 7.47 28.31
N GLN A 253 0.81 8.36 28.37
CA GLN A 253 1.72 8.58 27.25
C GLN A 253 2.74 7.43 27.17
N LEU A 254 2.76 6.72 26.05
CA LEU A 254 3.66 5.59 25.79
C LEU A 254 4.88 6.02 24.97
N TYR A 255 4.71 7.01 24.11
CA TYR A 255 5.77 7.51 23.24
C TYR A 255 5.59 9.01 22.97
N LYS A 256 6.70 9.75 22.94
CA LYS A 256 6.74 11.15 22.48
C LYS A 256 8.11 11.48 21.91
N GLN A 257 8.18 11.83 20.62
CA GLN A 257 9.44 12.23 20.00
C GLN A 257 9.22 13.20 18.83
N THR A 258 10.16 14.10 18.61
CA THR A 258 10.25 14.90 17.38
C THR A 258 11.17 14.20 16.37
N VAL A 259 10.66 13.96 15.16
CA VAL A 259 11.37 13.28 14.07
C VAL A 259 11.20 14.02 12.75
N ARG A 260 11.94 13.60 11.72
CA ARG A 260 11.70 14.08 10.35
C ARG A 260 10.36 13.53 9.85
N ASN A 261 9.62 14.32 9.05
CA ASN A 261 8.42 13.79 8.37
C ASN A 261 8.81 12.62 7.45
N GLY A 262 8.05 11.53 7.47
CA GLY A 262 8.38 10.28 6.76
C GLY A 262 9.48 9.44 7.42
N GLN A 263 9.93 9.78 8.64
CA GLN A 263 10.88 8.94 9.38
C GLN A 263 10.14 7.84 10.14
N ALA A 264 10.58 6.60 9.94
CA ALA A 264 10.09 5.44 10.69
C ALA A 264 10.53 5.49 12.16
N VAL A 265 9.60 5.21 13.07
CA VAL A 265 9.83 5.02 14.50
C VAL A 265 9.23 3.70 14.95
N ARG A 266 9.83 3.05 15.96
CA ARG A 266 9.30 1.81 16.53
C ARG A 266 8.44 2.13 17.74
N ILE A 267 7.22 1.63 17.73
CA ILE A 267 6.27 1.76 18.83
C ILE A 267 6.12 0.42 19.51
N HIS A 268 6.24 0.44 20.84
CA HIS A 268 5.92 -0.68 21.71
C HIS A 268 4.74 -0.26 22.58
N LEU A 269 3.68 -1.06 22.53
CA LEU A 269 2.53 -0.91 23.39
C LEU A 269 2.80 -1.81 24.60
N SER A 270 2.69 -1.25 25.81
CA SER A 270 2.74 -2.06 27.03
C SER A 270 1.45 -2.88 27.15
N GLU A 271 1.56 -4.07 27.74
CA GLU A 271 0.41 -4.81 28.27
C GLU A 271 -0.41 -3.97 29.25
#